data_AF-A0A840UWY1-F1
#
_entry.id   AF-A0A840UWY1-F1
#
_cell.length_a   1.000
_cell.length_b   1.000
_cell.length_c   1.000
_cell.angle_alpha   90.00
_cell.angle_beta   90.00
_cell.angle_gamma   90.00
#
_symmetry.space_group_name_H-M   'P 1'
#
loop_
_entity.id
_entity.type
_entity.pdbx_description
1 polymer ?
#
loop_
_entity_poly.entity_id
_entity_poly.type
_entity_poly.pdbx_seq_one_letter_code
_entity_poly.pdbx_strand_id
1 'polypeptide(L)'
;MAFLTGARIQYGNLGFFKEKKYGHAIILYRQDTGVAVLATWKEGINNIPGEPVVLPGKITWTPKVSAQEVLELKKVVKDAGGKPTPYQVDLMRYQQFTHINDIYSRPLEESYQTKVVENFKWEEWVDSTKTVQNPHVRADIRLKDYPYRGEPVEGPK
;
A
#
# COMPACT_ATOMS: atom_id res chain seq x y z
N MET A 1 1.41 3.49 -4.46
CA MET A 1 1.99 2.16 -4.74
C MET A 1 2.60 2.09 -6.13
N ALA A 2 1.80 2.00 -7.20
CA ALA A 2 2.32 1.76 -8.56
C ALA A 2 3.44 2.71 -9.02
N PHE A 3 3.29 4.01 -8.74
CA PHE A 3 4.30 5.01 -9.09
C PHE A 3 5.62 4.81 -8.34
N LEU A 4 5.57 4.52 -7.04
CA LEU A 4 6.75 4.42 -6.18
C LEU A 4 7.50 3.10 -6.32
N THR A 5 6.77 2.00 -6.55
CA THR A 5 7.37 0.65 -6.60
C THR A 5 7.61 0.13 -8.01
N GLY A 6 7.05 0.79 -9.04
CA GLY A 6 7.03 0.26 -10.40
C GLY A 6 6.12 -0.95 -10.58
N ALA A 7 5.32 -1.31 -9.57
CA ALA A 7 4.29 -2.34 -9.68
C ALA A 7 3.14 -1.84 -10.56
N ARG A 8 2.89 -2.49 -11.69
CA ARG A 8 1.86 -2.11 -12.66
C ARG A 8 1.02 -3.32 -13.03
N ILE A 9 -0.29 -3.09 -13.09
CA ILE A 9 -1.28 -4.07 -13.54
C ILE A 9 -0.87 -4.69 -14.89
N GLN A 10 -0.47 -3.85 -15.85
CA GLN A 10 -0.11 -4.27 -17.21
C GLN A 10 1.09 -5.23 -17.28
N TYR A 11 1.94 -5.27 -16.25
CA TYR A 11 3.11 -6.16 -16.19
C TYR A 11 2.88 -7.36 -15.26
N GLY A 12 1.67 -7.52 -14.72
CA GLY A 12 1.32 -8.65 -13.86
C GLY A 12 1.99 -8.66 -12.49
N ASN A 13 2.70 -7.57 -12.11
CA ASN A 13 3.44 -7.47 -10.85
C ASN A 13 2.71 -6.63 -9.79
N LEU A 14 1.42 -6.35 -9.99
CA LEU A 14 0.52 -5.78 -8.98
C LEU A 14 -0.68 -6.71 -8.80
N GLY A 15 -0.90 -7.16 -7.57
CA GLY A 15 -2.01 -8.03 -7.19
C GLY A 15 -2.85 -7.43 -6.08
N PHE A 16 -4.07 -7.94 -5.92
CA PHE A 16 -4.98 -7.58 -4.83
C PHE A 16 -5.05 -8.72 -3.83
N PHE A 17 -5.17 -8.43 -2.54
CA PHE A 17 -5.29 -9.47 -1.53
C PHE A 17 -6.57 -10.29 -1.69
N LYS A 18 -6.44 -11.62 -1.52
CA LYS A 18 -7.59 -12.54 -1.45
C LYS A 18 -8.40 -12.36 -0.17
N GLU A 19 -7.73 -12.05 0.94
CA GLU A 19 -8.34 -11.86 2.25
C GLU A 19 -8.61 -10.38 2.52
N LYS A 20 -9.88 -10.06 2.82
CA LYS A 20 -10.31 -8.68 3.10
C LYS A 20 -9.58 -8.02 4.27
N LYS A 21 -9.10 -8.80 5.25
CA LYS A 21 -8.39 -8.27 6.42
C LYS A 21 -7.11 -7.50 6.06
N TYR A 22 -6.57 -7.71 4.86
CA TYR A 22 -5.40 -6.99 4.36
C TYR A 22 -5.75 -5.80 3.46
N GLY A 23 -7.01 -5.38 3.39
CA GLY A 23 -7.50 -4.31 2.51
C GLY A 23 -6.73 -2.99 2.65
N HIS A 24 -6.17 -2.73 3.83
CA HIS A 24 -5.36 -1.56 4.16
C HIS A 24 -3.88 -1.86 4.47
N ALA A 25 -3.36 -2.93 3.87
CA ALA A 25 -1.95 -3.29 3.91
C ALA A 25 -1.32 -3.24 2.51
N ILE A 26 0.00 -3.40 2.47
CA ILE A 26 0.75 -3.71 1.25
C ILE A 26 1.75 -4.81 1.55
N ILE A 27 1.99 -5.71 0.59
CA ILE A 27 3.19 -6.55 0.59
C ILE A 27 4.06 -6.13 -0.57
N LEU A 28 5.33 -5.84 -0.28
CA LEU A 28 6.36 -5.68 -1.29
C LEU A 28 7.23 -6.92 -1.28
N TYR A 29 7.27 -7.65 -2.40
CA TYR A 29 8.12 -8.81 -2.60
C TYR A 29 9.15 -8.52 -3.68
N ARG A 30 10.41 -8.84 -3.39
CA ARG A 30 11.53 -8.76 -4.33
C ARG A 30 11.96 -10.15 -4.72
N GLN A 31 11.83 -10.48 -6.01
CA GLN A 31 12.18 -11.80 -6.55
C GLN A 31 13.68 -12.10 -6.48
N ASP A 32 14.52 -11.08 -6.63
CA ASP A 32 15.98 -11.22 -6.64
C ASP A 32 16.54 -11.54 -5.25
N THR A 33 15.92 -11.00 -4.19
CA THR A 33 16.34 -11.26 -2.80
C THR A 33 15.48 -12.31 -2.08
N GLY A 34 14.33 -12.67 -2.64
CA GLY A 34 13.35 -13.53 -1.98
C GLY A 34 12.67 -12.89 -0.76
N VAL A 35 12.85 -11.58 -0.54
CA VAL A 35 12.34 -10.90 0.66
C VAL A 35 10.95 -10.33 0.40
N ALA A 36 10.00 -10.68 1.26
CA ALA A 36 8.68 -10.08 1.32
C ALA A 36 8.49 -9.29 2.61
N VAL A 37 7.98 -8.06 2.49
CA VAL A 37 7.67 -7.20 3.64
C VAL A 37 6.21 -6.77 3.57
N LEU A 38 5.46 -7.11 4.62
CA LEU A 38 4.13 -6.58 4.89
C LEU A 38 4.30 -5.22 5.58
N ALA A 39 3.72 -4.17 5.01
CA ALA A 39 3.71 -2.83 5.60
C ALA A 39 2.27 -2.35 5.80
N THR A 40 2.03 -1.73 6.95
CA THR A 40 0.72 -1.26 7.36
C THR A 40 0.86 0.03 8.14
N TRP A 41 -0.24 0.77 8.24
CA TRP A 41 -0.37 1.82 9.23
C TRP A 41 -0.37 1.25 10.65
N LYS A 42 0.03 2.05 11.64
CA LYS A 42 -0.24 1.78 13.06
C LYS A 42 -1.70 2.08 13.42
N GLU A 43 -2.20 1.43 14.47
CA GLU A 43 -3.46 1.79 15.10
C GLU A 43 -3.46 3.29 15.46
N GLY A 44 -4.57 3.97 15.20
CA GLY A 44 -4.73 5.42 15.38
C GLY A 44 -4.55 6.24 14.10
N ILE A 45 -3.99 5.66 13.03
CA ILE A 45 -3.87 6.32 11.73
C ILE A 45 -5.06 6.02 10.80
N ASN A 46 -5.46 4.76 10.72
CA ASN A 46 -6.50 4.32 9.80
C ASN A 46 -7.85 4.91 10.21
N ASN A 47 -8.49 5.67 9.31
CA ASN A 47 -9.79 6.29 9.51
C ASN A 47 -10.82 5.80 8.48
N ILE A 48 -10.68 4.55 8.02
CA ILE A 48 -11.55 3.95 7.01
C ILE A 48 -12.54 3.01 7.71
N PRO A 49 -13.86 3.24 7.53
CA PRO A 49 -14.88 2.47 8.23
C PRO A 49 -14.78 0.97 7.93
N GLY A 50 -14.71 0.14 8.99
CA GLY A 50 -14.76 -1.32 8.88
C GLY A 50 -13.44 -2.01 8.53
N GLU A 51 -12.35 -1.25 8.36
CA GLU A 51 -11.03 -1.82 8.04
C GLU A 51 -10.25 -2.14 9.32
N PRO A 52 -9.80 -3.40 9.51
CA PRO A 52 -9.11 -3.79 10.74
C PRO A 52 -7.68 -3.25 10.79
N VAL A 53 -7.14 -3.21 12.01
CA VAL A 53 -5.69 -3.08 12.22
C VAL A 53 -5.02 -4.41 11.89
N VAL A 54 -4.01 -4.38 11.02
CA VAL A 54 -3.36 -5.60 10.50
C VAL A 54 -2.17 -6.04 11.36
N LEU A 55 -1.33 -5.09 11.78
CA LEU A 55 -0.19 -5.32 12.66
C LEU A 55 -0.38 -4.56 13.98
N PRO A 56 0.15 -5.04 15.12
CA PRO A 56 -0.29 -4.60 16.45
C PRO A 56 0.23 -3.23 16.91
N GLY A 57 1.15 -2.61 16.16
CA GLY A 57 1.72 -1.32 16.53
C GLY A 57 0.68 -0.20 16.60
N LYS A 58 0.88 0.72 17.55
CA LYS A 58 0.01 1.87 17.83
C LYS A 58 0.83 3.16 17.81
N ILE A 59 0.23 4.26 17.34
CA ILE A 59 0.86 5.57 17.43
C ILE A 59 0.93 6.04 18.88
N THR A 60 2.00 6.77 19.22
CA THR A 60 2.19 7.39 20.54
C THR A 60 1.81 8.87 20.55
N TRP A 61 1.35 9.39 19.41
CA TRP A 61 0.96 10.78 19.21
C TRP A 61 -0.53 10.88 18.88
N THR A 62 -1.10 12.07 19.08
CA THR A 62 -2.49 12.36 18.78
C THR A 62 -2.59 13.07 17.44
N PRO A 63 -3.34 12.53 16.47
CA PRO A 63 -3.58 13.22 15.21
C PRO A 63 -4.31 14.55 15.39
N LYS A 64 -3.95 15.54 14.59
CA LYS A 64 -4.62 16.87 14.54
C LYS A 64 -6.09 16.78 14.17
N VAL A 65 -6.49 15.68 13.54
CA VAL A 65 -7.87 15.41 13.14
C VAL A 65 -8.39 14.22 13.94
N SER A 66 -9.59 14.36 14.52
CA SER A 66 -10.26 13.24 15.17
C SER A 66 -10.64 12.17 14.15
N ALA A 67 -10.13 10.96 14.34
CA ALA A 67 -10.51 9.82 13.50
C ALA A 67 -12.01 9.53 13.58
N GLN A 68 -12.62 9.75 14.74
CA GLN A 68 -14.06 9.57 14.95
C GLN A 68 -14.87 10.58 14.11
N GLU A 69 -14.53 11.87 14.17
CA GLU A 69 -15.23 12.90 13.39
C GLU A 69 -15.13 12.64 11.89
N VAL A 70 -13.96 12.19 11.41
CA VAL A 70 -13.78 11.81 10.00
C VAL A 70 -14.64 10.62 9.62
N LEU A 71 -14.74 9.61 10.48
CA LEU A 71 -15.59 8.43 10.23
C LEU A 71 -17.07 8.81 10.19
N GLU A 72 -17.52 9.66 11.12
CA GLU A 72 -18.89 10.17 11.17
C GLU A 72 -19.21 11.01 9.93
N LEU A 73 -18.32 11.91 9.53
CA LEU A 73 -18.50 12.72 8.33
C LEU A 73 -18.51 11.87 7.05
N LYS A 74 -17.59 10.90 6.92
CA LYS A 74 -17.60 9.93 5.81
C LYS A 74 -18.90 9.15 5.74
N LYS A 75 -19.46 8.76 6.90
CA LYS A 75 -20.75 8.10 6.97
C LYS A 75 -21.86 8.99 6.46
N VAL A 76 -21.95 10.25 6.93
CA VAL A 76 -22.93 11.22 6.46
C VAL A 76 -22.84 11.44 4.94
N VAL A 77 -21.62 11.63 4.42
CA VAL A 77 -21.40 11.82 2.97
C VAL A 77 -21.81 10.58 2.16
N LYS A 78 -21.53 9.37 2.68
CA LYS A 78 -21.92 8.10 2.04
C LYS A 78 -23.42 7.88 2.07
N ASP A 79 -24.04 8.08 3.23
CA ASP A 79 -25.47 7.87 3.47
C ASP A 79 -26.33 8.91 2.70
N ALA A 80 -25.76 10.06 2.33
CA ALA A 80 -26.39 11.03 1.45
C ALA A 80 -26.61 10.53 0.00
N GLY A 81 -26.13 9.33 -0.36
CA GLY A 81 -26.49 8.65 -1.61
C GLY A 81 -26.14 9.45 -2.87
N GLY A 82 -25.03 10.20 -2.84
CA GLY A 82 -24.60 11.08 -3.95
C GLY A 82 -25.16 12.50 -3.90
N LYS A 83 -25.87 12.89 -2.84
CA LYS A 83 -26.38 14.26 -2.62
C LYS A 83 -25.86 14.93 -1.32
N PRO A 84 -24.55 14.83 -0.97
CA PRO A 84 -24.02 15.58 0.16
C PRO A 84 -24.02 17.09 -0.14
N THR A 85 -23.97 17.93 0.89
CA THR A 85 -23.76 19.37 0.67
C THR A 85 -22.31 19.64 0.26
N PRO A 86 -22.02 20.69 -0.54
CA PRO A 86 -20.65 21.07 -0.88
C PRO A 86 -19.75 21.22 0.36
N TYR A 87 -20.29 21.84 1.42
CA TYR A 87 -19.57 22.02 2.69
C TYR A 87 -19.14 20.70 3.33
N GLN A 88 -20.01 19.67 3.36
CA GLN A 88 -19.66 18.37 3.93
C GLN A 88 -18.51 17.71 3.17
N VAL A 89 -18.51 17.83 1.84
CA VAL A 89 -17.46 17.27 0.99
C VAL A 89 -16.15 18.03 1.19
N ASP A 90 -16.20 19.36 1.24
CA ASP A 90 -15.00 20.18 1.44
C ASP A 90 -14.40 20.01 2.83
N LEU A 91 -15.23 19.91 3.87
CA LEU A 91 -14.78 19.58 5.22
C LEU A 91 -14.10 18.21 5.25
N MET A 92 -14.67 17.20 4.59
CA MET A 92 -14.08 15.85 4.51
C MET A 92 -12.71 15.89 3.82
N ARG A 93 -12.60 16.62 2.69
CA ARG A 93 -11.33 16.81 1.97
C ARG A 93 -10.30 17.52 2.84
N TYR A 94 -10.69 18.60 3.51
CA TYR A 94 -9.81 19.36 4.40
C TYR A 94 -9.31 18.51 5.57
N GLN A 95 -10.18 17.73 6.20
CA GLN A 95 -9.80 16.80 7.26
C GLN A 95 -8.85 15.70 6.74
N GLN A 96 -9.13 15.11 5.58
CA GLN A 96 -8.22 14.13 4.96
C GLN A 96 -6.86 14.73 4.62
N PHE A 97 -6.83 15.94 4.07
CA PHE A 97 -5.61 16.69 3.77
C PHE A 97 -4.82 16.99 5.06
N THR A 98 -5.49 17.47 6.10
CA THR A 98 -4.85 17.80 7.37
C THR A 98 -4.26 16.54 8.02
N HIS A 99 -5.00 15.43 8.00
CA HIS A 99 -4.55 14.15 8.57
C HIS A 99 -3.32 13.61 7.85
N ILE A 100 -3.32 13.55 6.52
CA ILE A 100 -2.17 13.01 5.77
C ILE A 100 -0.92 13.88 5.92
N ASN A 101 -1.07 15.21 6.00
CA ASN A 101 0.07 16.10 6.21
C ASN A 101 0.61 16.04 7.65
N ASP A 102 -0.24 15.81 8.65
CA ASP A 102 0.22 15.58 10.02
C ASP A 102 1.05 14.29 10.12
N ILE A 103 0.61 13.22 9.45
CA ILE A 103 1.39 11.98 9.29
C ILE A 103 2.74 12.25 8.62
N TYR A 104 2.76 12.98 7.50
CA TYR A 104 3.99 13.26 6.75
C TYR A 104 4.93 14.26 7.44
N SER A 105 4.44 15.00 8.43
CA SER A 105 5.28 15.87 9.26
C SER A 105 6.10 15.12 10.31
N ARG A 106 5.98 13.78 10.36
CA ARG A 106 6.58 12.92 11.38
C ARG A 106 7.50 11.87 10.75
N PRO A 107 8.46 11.32 11.53
CA PRO A 107 9.24 10.17 11.08
C PRO A 107 8.34 9.00 10.67
N LEU A 108 8.76 8.28 9.63
CA LEU A 108 7.98 7.20 9.02
C LEU A 108 7.63 6.11 10.04
N GLU A 109 8.61 5.75 10.86
CA GLU A 109 8.52 4.73 11.91
C GLU A 109 7.52 5.06 13.01
N GLU A 110 7.09 6.32 13.16
CA GLU A 110 6.06 6.69 14.13
C GLU A 110 4.67 6.30 13.64
N SER A 111 4.43 6.32 12.32
CA SER A 111 3.10 6.14 11.70
C SER A 111 2.92 4.78 11.04
N TYR A 112 4.01 4.16 10.61
CA TYR A 112 4.02 2.90 9.87
C TYR A 112 4.68 1.79 10.67
N GLN A 113 4.38 0.56 10.29
CA GLN A 113 4.99 -0.65 10.84
C GLN A 113 5.15 -1.69 9.73
N THR A 114 6.15 -2.54 9.90
CA THR A 114 6.51 -3.56 8.91
C THR A 114 6.78 -4.90 9.58
N LYS A 115 6.51 -5.98 8.85
CA LYS A 115 6.86 -7.34 9.24
C LYS A 115 7.36 -8.12 8.03
N VAL A 116 8.49 -8.81 8.18
CA VAL A 116 8.97 -9.76 7.17
C VAL A 116 8.00 -10.94 7.09
N VAL A 117 7.63 -11.31 5.87
CA VAL A 117 6.79 -12.47 5.59
C VAL A 117 7.69 -13.63 5.18
N GLU A 118 7.91 -14.55 6.11
CA GLU A 118 8.70 -15.75 5.87
C GLU A 118 8.05 -16.66 4.84
N ASN A 119 8.86 -17.29 3.98
CA ASN A 119 8.42 -18.26 2.97
C ASN A 119 7.29 -17.75 2.06
N PHE A 120 7.35 -16.48 1.67
CA PHE A 120 6.32 -15.84 0.86
C PHE A 120 6.05 -16.59 -0.46
N LYS A 121 4.78 -16.91 -0.71
CA LYS A 121 4.30 -17.42 -2.00
C LYS A 121 3.17 -16.55 -2.53
N TRP A 122 3.31 -16.04 -3.74
CA TRP A 122 2.39 -15.06 -4.32
C TRP A 122 0.92 -15.53 -4.31
N GLU A 123 0.69 -16.79 -4.67
CA GLU A 123 -0.61 -17.44 -4.80
C GLU A 123 -1.34 -17.57 -3.47
N GLU A 124 -0.60 -17.57 -2.36
CA GLU A 124 -1.17 -17.62 -1.02
C GLU A 124 -1.75 -16.27 -0.59
N TRP A 125 -1.39 -15.16 -1.24
CA TRP A 125 -1.82 -13.81 -0.85
C TRP A 125 -2.77 -13.16 -1.86
N VAL A 126 -2.59 -13.46 -3.15
CA VAL A 126 -3.26 -12.73 -4.24
C VAL A 126 -4.58 -13.40 -4.66
N ASP A 127 -5.57 -12.56 -4.92
CA ASP A 127 -6.82 -12.94 -5.57
C ASP A 127 -6.59 -13.12 -7.08
N SER A 128 -6.48 -14.38 -7.52
CA SER A 128 -6.24 -14.72 -8.93
C SER A 128 -7.36 -14.27 -9.87
N THR A 129 -8.56 -13.96 -9.37
CA THR A 129 -9.65 -13.42 -10.19
C THR A 129 -9.48 -11.93 -10.50
N LYS A 130 -8.56 -11.25 -9.80
CA LYS A 130 -8.25 -9.83 -9.96
C LYS A 130 -6.85 -9.57 -10.52
N THR A 131 -6.20 -10.59 -11.07
CA THR A 131 -4.92 -10.45 -11.76
C THR A 131 -5.12 -10.30 -13.27
N VAL A 132 -4.10 -9.75 -13.96
CA VAL A 132 -4.08 -9.73 -15.42
C VAL A 132 -3.69 -11.11 -15.93
N GLN A 133 -4.55 -11.72 -16.73
CA GLN A 133 -4.33 -13.07 -17.28
C GLN A 133 -3.12 -13.11 -18.23
N ASN A 134 -2.95 -12.09 -19.07
CA ASN A 134 -1.90 -12.01 -20.09
C ASN A 134 -1.08 -10.72 -19.92
N PRO A 135 -0.16 -10.66 -18.94
CA PRO A 135 0.64 -9.46 -18.71
C PRO A 135 1.67 -9.25 -19.82
N HIS A 136 2.03 -7.98 -20.07
CA HIS A 136 3.11 -7.65 -20.99
C HIS A 136 4.46 -8.06 -20.42
N VAL A 137 5.23 -8.82 -21.19
CA VAL A 137 6.61 -9.15 -20.86
C VAL A 137 7.47 -7.90 -21.03
N ARG A 138 8.05 -7.44 -19.91
CA ARG A 138 9.02 -6.34 -19.87
C ARG A 138 10.31 -6.75 -20.58
N ALA A 139 10.72 -6.01 -21.61
CA ALA A 139 11.96 -6.30 -22.33
C ALA A 139 13.21 -5.90 -21.54
N ASP A 140 13.11 -4.84 -20.72
CA ASP A 140 14.18 -4.29 -19.88
C ASP A 140 14.58 -5.21 -18.72
N ILE A 141 13.73 -6.16 -18.32
CA ILE A 141 14.05 -7.14 -17.28
C ILE A 141 14.59 -8.46 -17.85
N ARG A 142 14.74 -8.60 -19.17
CA ARG A 142 15.26 -9.83 -19.80
C ARG A 142 16.66 -10.19 -19.32
N LEU A 143 17.44 -9.18 -18.94
CA LEU A 143 18.82 -9.33 -18.48
C LEU A 143 18.93 -9.13 -16.96
N LYS A 144 17.83 -9.19 -16.20
CA LYS A 144 17.84 -8.94 -14.75
C LYS A 144 18.74 -9.92 -13.98
N ASP A 145 18.87 -11.14 -14.52
CA ASP A 145 19.72 -12.21 -13.97
C ASP A 145 20.96 -12.43 -14.86
N TYR A 146 21.25 -11.50 -15.78
CA TYR A 146 22.45 -11.61 -16.62
C TYR A 146 23.70 -11.42 -15.75
N PRO A 147 24.76 -12.22 -15.96
CA PRO A 147 25.94 -12.14 -15.11
C PRO A 147 26.53 -10.73 -15.09
N TYR A 148 26.97 -10.30 -13.90
CA TYR A 148 27.86 -9.16 -13.81
C TYR A 148 29.15 -9.45 -14.58
N ARG A 149 29.78 -8.40 -15.14
CA ARG A 149 31.11 -8.54 -15.76
C ARG A 149 32.10 -9.16 -14.77
N GLY A 150 32.92 -10.10 -15.25
CA GLY A 150 33.93 -10.75 -14.41
C GLY A 150 35.10 -9.82 -14.10
N GLU A 151 35.40 -8.90 -15.02
CA GLU A 151 36.57 -8.03 -14.98
C GLU A 151 36.23 -6.59 -15.43
N PRO A 152 37.05 -5.58 -15.08
CA PRO A 152 36.81 -4.19 -15.48
C PRO A 152 36.77 -3.96 -16.99
N VAL A 153 37.51 -4.76 -17.77
CA VAL A 153 37.49 -4.77 -19.24
C VAL A 153 37.27 -6.21 -19.68
N GLU A 154 36.13 -6.49 -20.30
CA GLU A 154 35.78 -7.82 -20.79
C GLU A 154 35.37 -7.67 -22.27
N GLY A 155 36.04 -8.40 -23.16
CA GLY A 155 35.76 -8.40 -24.60
C GLY A 155 34.53 -9.23 -24.96
N PRO A 156 34.11 -9.25 -26.24
CA PRO A 156 33.00 -10.09 -26.70
C PRO A 156 33.30 -11.58 -26.43
N LYS A 157 32.32 -12.32 -25.89
CA LYS A 157 32.33 -13.78 -25.82
C LYS A 157 31.48 -14.37 -26.94
#